data_AF-A0A3A9V8K5-F1
#
_entry.id   AF-A0A3A9V8K5-F1
#
_cell.length_a   1.000
_cell.length_b   1.000
_cell.length_c   1.000
_cell.angle_alpha   90.00
_cell.angle_beta   90.00
_cell.angle_gamma   90.00
#
_symmetry.space_group_name_H-M   'P 1'
#
loop_
_entity.id
_entity.type
_entity.pdbx_description
1 polymer ?
#
loop_
_entity_poly.entity_id
_entity_poly.type
_entity_poly.pdbx_seq_one_letter_code
_entity_poly.pdbx_strand_id
1 'polypeptide(L)'
;MKDKKTHKNDSGFKTPENYFESFNHRLLEKIALSEKQKTSTLKKMDSGFKVADDYFISAHDTILQKTIAPKPKSKLRTLISTKNIIYVSGVAAMIALILSISITKKSPLDFDTIEMTAIYEYLNEENIELSTTDIAGLLDEDINYIQTFEDELGNDDNLLDYLSEEDLENEIIFTE
;
A
#
# COMPACT_ATOMS: atom_id res chain seq x y z
N MET A 1 -33.00 16.10 17.79
CA MET A 1 -32.51 16.29 19.17
C MET A 1 -32.00 14.95 19.71
N LYS A 2 -30.88 14.91 20.44
CA LYS A 2 -30.34 13.71 21.10
C LYS A 2 -30.67 13.81 22.59
N ASP A 3 -31.40 12.83 23.13
CA ASP A 3 -31.82 12.83 24.52
C ASP A 3 -30.63 12.60 25.47
N LYS A 4 -30.38 13.62 26.29
CA LYS A 4 -29.31 13.65 27.29
C LYS A 4 -29.75 12.85 28.52
N LYS A 5 -29.32 11.59 28.63
CA LYS A 5 -29.54 10.78 29.85
C LYS A 5 -28.79 11.42 31.03
N THR A 6 -29.53 11.99 31.97
CA THR A 6 -29.01 12.53 33.23
C THR A 6 -28.58 11.38 34.14
N HIS A 7 -27.40 11.49 34.75
CA HIS A 7 -26.88 10.48 35.66
C HIS A 7 -27.85 10.30 36.84
N LYS A 8 -28.44 9.11 36.95
CA LYS A 8 -29.27 8.72 38.07
C LYS A 8 -28.31 8.40 39.23
N ASN A 9 -28.31 9.23 40.27
CA ASN A 9 -27.43 9.12 41.44
C ASN A 9 -27.83 7.95 42.37
N ASP A 10 -27.98 6.74 41.83
CA ASP A 10 -28.15 5.52 42.65
C ASP A 10 -26.76 4.95 42.95
N SER A 11 -26.01 5.60 43.84
CA SER A 11 -24.69 5.11 44.27
C SER A 11 -24.77 3.82 45.10
N GLY A 12 -25.96 3.27 45.37
CA GLY A 12 -26.19 2.03 46.13
C GLY A 12 -25.84 2.11 47.61
N PHE A 13 -25.08 3.12 48.03
CA PHE A 13 -24.67 3.34 49.41
C PHE A 13 -25.68 4.24 50.13
N LYS A 14 -26.44 3.65 51.06
CA LYS A 14 -27.27 4.39 52.01
C LYS A 14 -26.57 4.42 53.37
N THR A 15 -26.51 5.59 53.99
CA THR A 15 -26.05 5.71 55.38
C THR A 15 -27.11 5.18 56.34
N PRO A 16 -26.73 4.64 57.50
CA PRO A 16 -27.67 4.29 58.55
C PRO A 16 -28.55 5.47 58.95
N GLU A 17 -29.75 5.18 59.41
CA GLU A 17 -30.68 6.17 59.92
C GLU A 17 -30.04 6.93 61.11
N ASN A 18 -30.20 8.26 61.13
CA ASN A 18 -29.62 9.16 62.13
C ASN A 18 -28.08 9.17 62.22
N TYR A 19 -27.37 8.70 61.18
CA TYR A 19 -25.90 8.74 61.13
C TYR A 19 -25.36 10.17 61.30
N PHE A 20 -25.85 11.13 60.50
CA PHE A 20 -25.36 12.51 60.54
C PHE A 20 -25.83 13.27 61.79
N GLU A 21 -27.05 13.00 62.26
CA GLU A 21 -27.60 13.59 63.48
C GLU A 21 -26.75 13.24 64.71
N SER A 22 -26.36 11.97 64.85
CA SER A 22 -25.51 11.51 65.97
C SER A 22 -24.01 11.73 65.75
N PHE A 23 -23.57 11.97 64.51
CA PHE A 23 -22.15 12.13 64.17
C PHE A 23 -21.50 13.29 64.93
N ASN A 24 -22.14 14.46 64.91
CA ASN A 24 -21.59 15.65 65.58
C ASN A 24 -21.46 15.44 67.09
N HIS A 25 -22.48 14.85 67.72
CA HIS A 25 -22.43 14.54 69.15
C HIS A 25 -21.27 13.59 69.47
N ARG A 26 -21.14 12.50 68.70
CA ARG A 26 -20.06 11.51 68.89
C ARG A 26 -18.67 12.09 68.65
N LEU A 27 -18.54 13.00 67.66
CA LEU A 27 -17.28 13.69 67.38
C LEU A 27 -16.89 14.61 68.54
N LEU A 28 -17.82 15.45 68.99
CA LEU A 28 -17.60 16.38 70.10
C LEU A 28 -17.33 15.64 71.42
N GLU A 29 -18.05 14.55 71.68
CA GLU A 29 -17.82 13.67 72.82
C GLU A 29 -16.41 13.08 72.77
N LYS A 30 -15.95 12.59 71.61
CA LYS A 30 -14.60 12.04 71.44
C LYS A 30 -13.50 13.10 71.62
N ILE A 31 -13.72 14.32 71.14
CA ILE A 31 -12.80 15.44 71.34
C ILE A 31 -12.77 15.82 72.83
N ALA A 32 -13.93 15.97 73.48
CA ALA A 32 -14.02 16.31 74.89
C ALA A 32 -13.41 15.22 75.80
N LEU A 33 -13.58 13.95 75.45
CA LEU A 33 -12.92 12.82 76.13
C LEU A 33 -11.39 12.89 75.95
N SER A 34 -10.90 13.26 74.76
CA SER A 34 -9.47 13.46 74.52
C SER A 34 -8.88 14.66 75.28
N GLU A 35 -9.68 15.71 75.52
CA GLU A 35 -9.27 16.85 76.33
C GLU A 35 -9.32 16.57 77.84
N LYS A 36 -10.30 15.79 78.32
CA LYS A 36 -10.38 15.33 79.72
C LYS A 36 -9.31 14.27 80.04
N GLN A 37 -8.94 13.43 79.08
CA GLN A 37 -7.79 12.51 79.16
C GLN A 37 -6.46 13.18 78.81
N LYS A 38 -6.26 14.45 79.19
CA LYS A 38 -4.96 15.13 79.12
C LYS A 38 -3.86 14.48 79.98
N THR A 39 -4.16 13.40 80.69
CA THR A 39 -3.16 12.59 81.40
C THR A 39 -3.29 11.12 81.02
N SER A 40 -2.30 10.63 80.28
CA SER A 40 -1.85 9.22 80.16
C SER A 40 -2.19 8.36 78.92
N THR A 41 -3.07 8.74 77.99
CA THR A 41 -3.31 7.91 76.77
C THR A 41 -2.92 8.56 75.44
N LEU A 42 -2.72 9.88 75.39
CA LEU A 42 -1.99 10.53 74.30
C LEU A 42 -0.48 10.42 74.55
N LYS A 43 -0.01 9.19 74.77
CA LYS A 43 1.40 8.84 74.59
C LYS A 43 1.70 9.29 73.17
N LYS A 44 2.59 10.30 73.01
CA LYS A 44 3.04 10.90 71.73
C LYS A 44 2.54 10.02 70.58
N MET A 45 1.44 10.41 69.95
CA MET A 45 1.15 9.85 68.64
C MET A 45 2.31 10.37 67.80
N ASP A 46 3.41 9.62 67.77
CA ASP A 46 4.29 9.63 66.63
C ASP A 46 3.33 9.36 65.50
N SER A 47 2.97 10.43 64.78
CA SER A 47 2.40 10.33 63.45
C SER A 47 3.16 9.18 62.81
N GLY A 48 2.49 8.04 62.56
CA GLY A 48 3.16 6.85 62.01
C GLY A 48 3.89 7.16 60.69
N PHE A 49 3.58 8.32 60.13
CA PHE A 49 4.31 9.03 59.11
C PHE A 49 5.32 9.98 59.76
N LYS A 50 6.50 9.44 60.10
CA LYS A 50 7.68 10.24 60.34
C LYS A 50 8.43 10.36 59.02
N VAL A 51 8.59 11.58 58.53
CA VAL A 51 9.43 11.83 57.34
C VAL A 51 10.89 11.61 57.71
N ALA A 52 11.71 11.22 56.73
CA ALA A 52 13.15 11.14 56.92
C ALA A 52 13.72 12.51 57.31
N ASP A 53 14.79 12.50 58.09
CA ASP A 53 15.53 13.72 58.42
C ASP A 53 15.95 14.41 57.10
N ASP A 54 15.78 15.73 57.05
CA ASP A 54 16.09 16.58 55.88
C ASP A 54 15.31 16.29 54.58
N TYR A 55 14.18 15.55 54.64
CA TYR A 55 13.34 15.28 53.47
C TYR A 55 12.94 16.57 52.73
N PHE A 56 12.46 17.59 53.45
CA PHE A 56 12.00 18.83 52.82
C PHE A 56 13.14 19.71 52.31
N ILE A 57 14.33 19.60 52.92
CA ILE A 57 15.53 20.33 52.48
C ILE A 57 16.04 19.71 51.17
N SER A 58 16.25 18.40 51.15
CA SER A 58 16.70 17.67 49.95
C SER A 58 15.67 17.71 48.81
N ALA A 59 14.37 17.67 49.13
CA ALA A 59 13.32 17.80 48.13
C ALA A 59 13.34 19.19 47.46
N HIS A 60 13.52 20.25 48.25
CA HIS A 60 13.63 21.61 47.73
C HIS A 60 14.82 21.73 46.76
N ASP A 61 16.00 21.28 47.18
CA ASP A 61 17.21 21.34 46.35
C ASP A 61 17.10 20.49 45.08
N THR A 62 16.50 19.30 45.17
CA THR A 62 16.28 18.40 44.03
C THR A 62 15.32 19.01 43.01
N ILE A 63 14.25 19.66 43.47
CA ILE A 63 13.27 20.32 42.60
C ILE A 63 13.92 21.50 41.89
N LEU A 64 14.69 22.33 42.59
CA LEU A 64 15.39 23.48 41.99
C LEU A 64 16.45 23.02 40.98
N GLN A 65 17.21 21.97 41.28
CA GLN A 65 18.20 21.41 40.37
C GLN A 65 17.56 20.83 39.10
N LYS A 66 16.32 20.33 39.15
CA LYS A 66 15.63 19.80 37.97
C LYS A 66 14.86 20.86 37.17
N THR A 67 14.44 21.96 37.79
CA THR A 67 13.58 22.97 37.17
C THR A 67 14.32 24.23 36.73
N ILE A 68 15.33 24.67 37.48
CA ILE A 68 16.05 25.93 37.23
C ILE A 68 17.45 25.66 36.66
N ALA A 69 18.11 24.58 37.06
CA ALA A 69 19.46 24.31 36.56
C ALA A 69 19.43 24.00 35.05
N PRO A 70 20.37 24.55 34.27
CA PRO A 70 20.47 24.26 32.86
C PRO A 70 20.76 22.77 32.68
N LYS A 71 19.78 22.05 32.10
CA LYS A 71 19.98 20.64 31.72
C LYS A 71 21.22 20.56 30.82
N PRO A 72 22.15 19.62 31.05
CA PRO A 72 23.24 19.41 30.11
C PRO A 72 22.61 19.14 28.74
N LYS A 73 23.01 19.91 27.72
CA LYS A 73 22.54 19.72 26.33
C LYS A 73 22.81 18.26 25.96
N SER A 74 21.78 17.43 26.00
CA SER A 74 21.88 16.05 25.55
C SER A 74 22.36 16.08 24.11
N LYS A 75 23.41 15.35 23.80
CA LYS A 75 23.97 15.26 22.44
C LYS A 75 22.87 14.72 21.53
N LEU A 76 22.20 15.61 20.81
CA LEU A 76 21.20 15.25 19.80
C LEU A 76 21.95 14.53 18.68
N ARG A 77 21.87 13.20 18.65
CA ARG A 77 22.38 12.41 17.54
C ARG A 77 21.27 12.35 16.49
N THR A 78 21.55 12.89 15.31
CA THR A 78 20.60 12.85 14.19
C THR A 78 20.41 11.39 13.78
N LEU A 79 19.15 10.93 13.72
CA LEU A 79 18.84 9.52 13.43
C LEU A 79 19.06 9.19 11.94
N ILE A 80 18.98 10.20 11.09
CA ILE A 80 19.10 10.07 9.63
C ILE A 80 20.36 10.82 9.19
N SER A 81 21.27 10.10 8.56
CA SER A 81 22.46 10.65 7.91
C SER A 81 22.19 10.72 6.42
N THR A 82 22.16 11.93 5.87
CA THR A 82 21.94 12.19 4.43
C THR A 82 22.96 11.48 3.54
N LYS A 83 24.16 11.17 4.07
CA LYS A 83 25.20 10.42 3.35
C LYS A 83 24.75 9.01 2.98
N ASN A 84 24.07 8.31 3.87
CA ASN A 84 23.65 6.92 3.64
C ASN A 84 22.48 6.83 2.66
N ILE A 85 21.63 7.87 2.62
CA ILE A 85 20.50 7.95 1.69
C ILE A 85 20.98 8.01 0.24
N ILE A 86 22.07 8.73 -0.04
CA ILE A 86 22.61 8.85 -1.41
C ILE A 86 23.12 7.50 -1.92
N TYR A 87 23.83 6.72 -1.09
CA TYR A 87 24.30 5.38 -1.46
C TYR A 87 23.15 4.40 -1.69
N VAL A 88 22.13 4.41 -0.83
CA VAL A 88 20.95 3.55 -0.96
C VAL A 88 20.11 3.92 -2.19
N SER A 89 20.07 5.22 -2.54
CA SER A 89 19.37 5.71 -3.74
C SER A 89 19.92 5.11 -5.03
N GLY A 90 21.24 4.99 -5.17
CA GLY A 90 21.86 4.38 -6.35
C GLY A 90 21.51 2.90 -6.52
N VAL A 91 21.49 2.13 -5.42
CA VAL A 91 21.10 0.71 -5.42
C VAL A 91 19.62 0.57 -5.76
N ALA A 92 18.76 1.40 -5.19
CA ALA A 92 17.32 1.40 -5.50
C ALA A 92 17.05 1.75 -6.97
N ALA A 93 17.78 2.72 -7.54
CA ALA A 93 17.66 3.09 -8.95
C ALA A 93 18.06 1.96 -9.90
N MET A 94 19.15 1.24 -9.59
CA MET A 94 19.56 0.04 -10.34
C MET A 94 18.46 -1.03 -10.34
N ILE A 95 17.89 -1.32 -9.16
CA ILE A 95 16.80 -2.30 -9.04
C ILE A 95 15.56 -1.84 -9.81
N ALA A 96 15.22 -0.55 -9.76
CA ALA A 96 14.09 0.01 -10.50
C ALA A 96 14.30 -0.09 -12.02
N LEU A 97 15.52 0.15 -12.52
CA LEU A 97 15.85 -0.04 -13.94
C LEU A 97 15.71 -1.50 -14.36
N ILE A 98 16.22 -2.43 -13.56
CA ILE A 98 16.11 -3.87 -13.83
C ILE A 98 14.64 -4.30 -13.88
N LEU A 99 13.81 -3.89 -12.91
CA LEU A 99 12.38 -4.18 -12.90
C LEU A 99 11.65 -3.54 -14.08
N SER A 100 12.01 -2.31 -14.44
CA SER A 100 11.39 -1.59 -15.55
C SER A 100 11.64 -2.27 -16.90
N ILE A 101 12.81 -2.87 -17.10
CA ILE A 101 13.16 -3.60 -18.32
C ILE A 101 12.58 -5.02 -18.28
N SER A 102 12.60 -5.67 -17.12
CA SER A 102 12.18 -7.07 -16.96
C SER A 102 10.66 -7.27 -17.05
N ILE A 103 9.87 -6.19 -16.98
CA ILE A 103 8.42 -6.23 -17.22
C ILE A 103 8.17 -6.06 -18.72
N THR A 104 8.36 -7.14 -19.48
CA THR A 104 7.92 -7.19 -20.88
C THR A 104 6.40 -7.26 -20.91
N LYS A 105 5.75 -6.17 -21.33
CA LYS A 105 4.36 -6.23 -21.77
C LYS A 105 4.34 -7.04 -23.05
N LYS A 106 3.58 -8.13 -23.10
CA LYS A 106 3.29 -8.79 -24.39
C LYS A 106 2.59 -7.76 -25.25
N SER A 107 3.20 -7.37 -26.38
CA SER A 107 2.52 -6.57 -27.37
C SER A 107 1.31 -7.35 -27.90
N PRO A 108 0.14 -6.73 -28.08
CA PRO A 108 -1.03 -7.39 -28.65
C PRO A 108 -0.92 -7.57 -30.17
N LEU A 109 0.25 -7.30 -30.77
CA LEU A 109 0.48 -7.41 -32.21
C LEU A 109 0.75 -8.88 -32.53
N ASP A 110 -0.22 -9.48 -33.19
CA ASP A 110 -0.16 -10.85 -33.70
C ASP A 110 -0.45 -10.84 -35.19
N PHE A 111 0.14 -11.77 -35.95
CA PHE A 111 -0.06 -11.83 -37.41
C PHE A 111 -1.52 -12.10 -37.77
N ASP A 112 -2.26 -12.78 -36.89
CA ASP A 112 -3.69 -13.03 -37.00
C ASP A 112 -4.55 -11.75 -36.93
N THR A 113 -3.99 -10.62 -36.47
CA THR A 113 -4.70 -9.34 -36.37
C THR A 113 -4.55 -8.45 -37.60
N ILE A 114 -3.77 -8.88 -38.59
CA ILE A 114 -3.53 -8.11 -39.82
C ILE A 114 -4.68 -8.37 -40.79
N GLU A 115 -5.38 -7.31 -41.20
CA GLU A 115 -6.42 -7.40 -42.22
C GLU A 115 -5.80 -7.59 -43.61
N MET A 116 -6.41 -8.44 -44.45
CA MET A 116 -5.94 -8.69 -45.82
C MET A 116 -5.80 -7.39 -46.64
N THR A 117 -6.72 -6.45 -46.47
CA THR A 117 -6.66 -5.13 -47.14
C THR A 117 -5.38 -4.37 -46.79
N ALA A 118 -4.93 -4.43 -45.54
CA ALA A 118 -3.69 -3.78 -45.11
C ALA A 118 -2.44 -4.46 -45.71
N ILE A 119 -2.50 -5.78 -45.95
CA ILE A 119 -1.43 -6.52 -46.65
C ILE A 119 -1.36 -6.08 -48.11
N TYR A 120 -2.50 -5.99 -48.80
CA TYR A 120 -2.54 -5.51 -50.19
C TYR A 120 -2.06 -4.07 -50.33
N GLU A 121 -2.50 -3.18 -49.43
CA GLU A 121 -2.03 -1.79 -49.38
C GLU A 121 -0.51 -1.73 -49.16
N TYR A 122 0.02 -2.50 -48.21
CA TYR A 122 1.46 -2.59 -47.97
C TYR A 122 2.26 -3.08 -49.19
N LEU A 123 1.80 -4.14 -49.86
CA LEU A 123 2.48 -4.67 -51.05
C LEU A 123 2.43 -3.72 -52.24
N ASN A 124 1.34 -2.95 -52.39
CA ASN A 124 1.09 -2.14 -53.58
C ASN A 124 1.54 -0.67 -53.42
N GLU A 125 1.45 -0.08 -52.22
CA GLU A 125 1.82 1.32 -51.97
C GLU A 125 3.30 1.51 -51.61
N GLU A 126 3.93 0.59 -50.88
CA GLU A 126 5.35 0.71 -50.51
C GLU A 126 6.33 0.30 -51.63
N ASN A 127 5.84 0.10 -52.87
CA ASN A 127 6.68 -0.18 -54.04
C ASN A 127 7.57 -1.42 -53.84
N ILE A 128 7.01 -2.47 -53.24
CA ILE A 128 7.70 -3.74 -53.06
C ILE A 128 7.74 -4.44 -54.43
N GLU A 129 8.77 -4.13 -55.21
CA GLU A 129 9.04 -4.78 -56.49
C GLU A 129 9.68 -6.15 -56.23
N LEU A 130 8.83 -7.18 -56.11
CA LEU A 130 9.30 -8.56 -56.00
C LEU A 130 9.67 -9.08 -57.39
N SER A 131 10.93 -9.45 -57.58
CA SER A 131 11.31 -10.15 -58.81
C SER A 131 10.80 -11.60 -58.78
N THR A 132 10.67 -12.21 -59.95
CA THR A 132 10.32 -13.64 -60.06
C THR A 132 11.30 -14.55 -59.31
N THR A 133 12.55 -14.12 -59.13
CA THR A 133 13.56 -14.86 -58.36
C THR A 133 13.33 -14.73 -56.86
N ASP A 134 12.90 -13.56 -56.39
CA ASP A 134 12.57 -13.34 -54.98
C ASP A 134 11.33 -14.15 -54.58
N ILE A 135 10.30 -14.15 -55.44
CA ILE A 135 9.10 -14.97 -55.25
C ILE A 135 9.45 -16.46 -55.26
N ALA A 136 10.30 -16.90 -56.18
CA ALA A 136 10.74 -18.30 -56.23
C ALA A 136 11.54 -18.71 -54.98
N GLY A 137 12.30 -17.79 -54.37
CA GLY A 137 13.00 -18.05 -53.11
C GLY A 137 12.08 -18.13 -51.88
N LEU A 138 10.84 -17.64 -51.97
CA LEU A 138 9.82 -17.77 -50.93
C LEU A 138 9.03 -19.08 -51.02
N LEU A 139 9.04 -19.72 -52.19
CA LEU A 139 8.45 -21.04 -52.39
C LEU A 139 9.41 -22.07 -51.75
N ASP A 140 8.96 -22.71 -50.68
CA ASP A 140 9.75 -23.71 -49.98
C ASP A 140 9.95 -24.95 -50.87
N GLU A 141 11.20 -25.36 -51.07
CA GLU A 141 11.55 -26.46 -51.97
C GLU A 141 10.97 -27.81 -51.50
N ASP A 142 10.65 -27.90 -50.20
CA ASP A 142 10.08 -29.08 -49.55
C ASP A 142 8.54 -29.13 -49.58
N ILE A 143 7.86 -28.06 -50.02
CA ILE A 143 6.40 -28.03 -50.15
C ILE A 143 6.02 -28.48 -51.57
N ASN A 144 5.34 -29.63 -51.68
CA ASN A 144 4.83 -30.12 -52.95
C ASN A 144 3.57 -29.36 -53.37
N TYR A 145 3.75 -28.11 -53.81
CA TYR A 145 2.66 -27.26 -54.29
C TYR A 145 1.88 -27.90 -55.44
N ILE A 146 2.50 -28.80 -56.21
CA ILE A 146 1.85 -29.52 -57.32
C ILE A 146 0.72 -30.41 -56.80
N GLN A 147 0.89 -31.10 -55.66
CA GLN A 147 -0.18 -31.92 -55.08
C GLN A 147 -1.36 -31.06 -54.59
N THR A 148 -1.08 -29.93 -53.93
CA THR A 148 -2.13 -29.02 -53.47
C THR A 148 -2.86 -28.36 -54.64
N PHE A 149 -2.14 -27.97 -55.70
CA PHE A 149 -2.74 -27.43 -56.93
C PHE A 149 -3.58 -28.48 -57.66
N GLU A 150 -3.11 -29.72 -57.73
CA GLU A 150 -3.81 -30.84 -58.38
C GLU A 150 -5.07 -31.24 -57.61
N ASP A 151 -5.08 -31.17 -56.27
CA ASP A 151 -6.26 -31.48 -55.47
C ASP A 151 -7.34 -30.38 -55.52
N GLU A 152 -6.96 -29.10 -55.68
CA GLU A 152 -7.90 -27.95 -55.67
C GLU A 152 -8.43 -27.60 -57.07
N LEU A 153 -7.58 -27.63 -58.10
CA LEU A 153 -7.93 -27.37 -59.51
C LEU A 153 -8.15 -28.64 -60.34
N GLY A 154 -7.79 -29.83 -59.85
CA GLY A 154 -8.09 -31.10 -60.53
C GLY A 154 -9.56 -31.51 -60.48
N ASN A 155 -10.39 -30.74 -59.76
CA ASN A 155 -11.83 -30.83 -59.88
C ASN A 155 -12.30 -29.92 -61.02
N ASP A 156 -12.67 -30.53 -62.15
CA ASP A 156 -13.15 -29.86 -63.36
C ASP A 156 -14.25 -28.81 -63.08
N ASP A 157 -15.10 -29.03 -62.06
CA ASP A 157 -16.17 -28.10 -61.69
C ASP A 157 -15.61 -26.78 -61.10
N ASN A 158 -14.58 -26.87 -60.24
CA ASN A 158 -13.94 -25.69 -59.65
C ASN A 158 -13.17 -24.90 -60.72
N LEU A 159 -12.51 -25.61 -61.64
CA LEU A 159 -11.80 -24.99 -62.75
C LEU A 159 -12.78 -24.30 -63.71
N LEU A 160 -13.93 -24.91 -63.98
CA LEU A 160 -14.96 -24.32 -64.83
C LEU A 160 -15.56 -23.06 -64.19
N ASP A 161 -15.77 -23.06 -62.88
CA ASP A 161 -16.29 -21.90 -62.14
C ASP A 161 -15.29 -20.73 -62.21
N TYR A 162 -14.00 -20.98 -61.94
CA TYR A 162 -12.94 -19.99 -62.08
C TYR A 162 -12.83 -19.42 -63.51
N LEU A 163 -12.86 -20.30 -64.52
CA LEU A 163 -12.81 -19.87 -65.93
C LEU A 163 -14.08 -19.14 -66.38
N SER A 164 -15.18 -19.28 -65.64
CA SER A 164 -16.46 -18.62 -65.95
C SER A 164 -16.62 -17.29 -65.21
N GLU A 165 -15.94 -17.10 -64.06
CA GLU A 165 -15.89 -15.83 -63.33
C GLU A 165 -14.98 -14.81 -64.01
N GLU A 166 -13.93 -15.26 -64.70
CA GLU A 166 -13.03 -14.38 -65.45
C GLU A 166 -13.58 -14.09 -66.86
N ASP A 167 -13.72 -12.80 -67.21
CA ASP A 167 -14.23 -12.35 -68.50
C ASP A 167 -13.13 -12.44 -69.58
N LEU A 168 -12.90 -13.66 -70.09
CA LEU A 168 -11.82 -14.00 -71.02
C LEU A 168 -11.91 -13.32 -72.41
N GLU A 169 -12.92 -12.49 -72.66
CA GLU A 169 -13.11 -11.81 -73.96
C GLU A 169 -12.00 -10.78 -74.31
N ASN A 170 -11.18 -10.35 -73.34
CA ASN A 170 -10.20 -9.29 -73.56
C ASN A 170 -8.73 -9.73 -73.72
N GLU A 171 -8.41 -11.02 -73.60
CA GLU A 171 -7.02 -11.49 -73.79
C GLU A 171 -6.82 -12.14 -75.15
N ILE A 172 -6.77 -11.29 -76.18
CA ILE A 172 -6.27 -11.71 -77.50
C ILE A 172 -4.79 -12.01 -77.35
N ILE A 173 -4.44 -13.30 -77.25
CA ILE A 173 -3.06 -13.76 -77.37
C ILE A 173 -2.59 -13.47 -78.80
N PHE A 174 -1.71 -12.49 -78.98
CA PHE A 174 -1.01 -12.29 -80.24
C PHE A 174 -0.06 -13.46 -80.46
N THR A 175 -0.34 -14.27 -81.48
CA THR A 175 0.61 -15.24 -82.03
C THR A 175 1.31 -14.56 -83.21
N GLU A 176 2.65 -14.42 -83.14
CA GLU A 176 3.48 -14.18 -84.34
C GLU A 176 3.72 -15.48 -85.11
#